data_AF-A0A077PKU3-F1
#
_entry.id   AF-A0A077PKU3-F1
#
_cell.length_a   1.000
_cell.length_b   1.000
_cell.length_c   1.000
_cell.angle_alpha   90.00
_cell.angle_beta   90.00
_cell.angle_gamma   90.00
#
_symmetry.space_group_name_H-M   'P 1'
#
loop_
_entity.id
_entity.type
_entity.pdbx_description
1 polymer ?
#
loop_
_entity_poly.entity_id
_entity_poly.type
_entity_poly.pdbx_seq_one_letter_code
_entity_poly.pdbx_strand_id
1 'polypeptide(L)'
;MPHSPEEKKRVLTRVRKIKGQIEALESALQQQADCGPVLQQIAAIRGAVNGLMAGVLESHLREKLTNTEQTPEVQKASIEDAVSLIRTYLR
;
A
#
# COMPACT_ATOMS: atom_id res chain seq x y z
N MET A 1 11.47 1.09 -0.54
CA MET A 1 10.94 1.73 -1.78
C MET A 1 10.79 0.63 -2.84
N PRO A 2 9.99 0.73 -3.91
CA PRO A 2 10.06 -0.29 -4.96
C PRO A 2 11.43 -0.20 -5.62
N HIS A 3 12.25 -1.24 -5.45
CA HIS A 3 13.67 -1.23 -5.81
C HIS A 3 13.92 -1.79 -7.22
N SER A 4 12.99 -2.59 -7.77
CA SER A 4 13.03 -2.98 -9.17
C SER A 4 12.19 -2.03 -10.07
N PRO A 5 12.59 -1.83 -11.34
CA PRO A 5 11.78 -1.09 -12.32
C PRO A 5 10.37 -1.67 -12.49
N GLU A 6 10.22 -2.99 -12.39
CA GLU A 6 8.93 -3.69 -12.52
C GLU A 6 8.00 -3.44 -11.32
N GLU A 7 8.52 -3.54 -10.10
CA GLU A 7 7.74 -3.20 -8.89
C GLU A 7 7.36 -1.73 -8.90
N LYS A 8 8.29 -0.84 -9.28
CA LYS A 8 8.01 0.60 -9.37
C LYS A 8 6.87 0.86 -10.35
N LYS A 9 6.89 0.23 -11.53
CA LYS A 9 5.79 0.32 -12.51
C LYS A 9 4.49 -0.21 -11.93
N ARG A 10 4.50 -1.37 -11.26
CA ARG A 10 3.31 -1.98 -10.66
C ARG A 10 2.68 -1.10 -9.57
N VAL A 11 3.51 -0.55 -8.67
CA VAL A 11 3.08 0.36 -7.60
C VAL A 11 2.51 1.64 -8.19
N LEU A 12 3.19 2.25 -9.17
CA LEU A 12 2.69 3.46 -9.84
C LEU A 12 1.35 3.23 -10.56
N THR A 13 1.16 2.08 -11.19
CA THR A 13 -0.12 1.73 -11.81
C THR A 13 -1.25 1.68 -10.78
N ARG A 14 -1.01 1.09 -9.59
CA ARG A 14 -1.99 1.07 -8.50
C ARG A 14 -2.31 2.47 -7.98
N VAL A 15 -1.29 3.31 -7.78
CA VAL A 15 -1.46 4.71 -7.35
C VAL A 15 -2.31 5.49 -8.36
N ARG A 16 -2.03 5.35 -9.67
CA ARG A 16 -2.82 6.00 -10.73
C ARG A 16 -4.28 5.52 -10.74
N LYS A 17 -4.52 4.23 -10.49
CA LYS A 17 -5.88 3.69 -10.37
C LYS A 17 -6.63 4.30 -9.18
N ILE A 18 -5.99 4.38 -8.01
CA ILE A 18 -6.57 5.00 -6.81
C ILE A 18 -6.89 6.48 -7.07
N LYS A 19 -5.99 7.21 -7.75
CA LYS A 19 -6.23 8.60 -8.15
C LYS A 19 -7.52 8.74 -8.95
N GLY A 20 -7.73 7.92 -9.98
CA GLY A 20 -8.97 7.93 -10.77
C GLY A 20 -10.22 7.57 -9.95
N GLN A 21 -10.10 6.69 -8.95
CA GLN A 21 -11.22 6.40 -8.04
C GLN A 21 -11.57 7.60 -7.14
N ILE A 22 -10.56 8.35 -6.70
CA ILE A 22 -10.77 9.58 -5.90
C ILE A 22 -11.41 10.68 -6.76
N GLU A 23 -10.95 10.88 -7.99
CA GLU A 23 -11.56 11.83 -8.93
C GLU A 23 -13.03 11.48 -9.22
N ALA A 24 -13.35 10.18 -9.37
CA ALA A 24 -14.72 9.73 -9.54
C ALA A 24 -15.60 9.96 -8.30
N LEU A 25 -15.05 9.77 -7.10
CA LEU A 25 -15.72 10.05 -5.83
C LEU A 25 -16.01 11.55 -5.68
N GLU A 26 -15.03 12.40 -5.98
CA GLU A 26 -15.20 13.85 -5.96
C GLU A 26 -16.33 14.29 -6.90
N SER A 27 -16.34 13.75 -8.13
CA SER A 27 -17.40 14.06 -9.10
C SER A 27 -18.79 13.60 -8.62
N ALA A 28 -18.90 12.41 -8.03
CA ALA A 28 -20.16 11.91 -7.47
C ALA A 28 -20.68 12.80 -6.33
N LEU A 29 -19.79 13.29 -5.46
CA LEU A 29 -20.14 14.22 -4.39
C LEU A 29 -20.60 15.59 -4.93
N GLN A 30 -19.92 16.12 -5.95
CA GLN A 30 -20.32 17.38 -6.60
C GLN A 30 -21.70 17.27 -7.28
N GLN A 31 -22.01 16.09 -7.84
CA GLN A 31 -23.29 15.80 -8.48
C GLN A 31 -24.40 15.43 -7.48
N GLN A 32 -24.14 15.51 -6.16
CA GLN A 32 -25.11 15.16 -5.11
C GLN A 32 -25.66 13.74 -5.25
N ALA A 33 -24.78 12.79 -5.61
CA ALA A 33 -25.14 11.38 -5.72
C ALA A 33 -25.65 10.81 -4.38
N ASP A 34 -26.51 9.79 -4.48
CA ASP A 34 -27.04 9.07 -3.32
C ASP A 34 -25.93 8.52 -2.41
N CYS A 35 -26.21 8.46 -1.10
CA CYS A 35 -25.24 7.99 -0.12
C CYS A 35 -24.78 6.54 -0.36
N GLY A 36 -25.64 5.67 -0.90
CA GLY A 36 -25.32 4.27 -1.17
C GLY A 36 -24.13 4.11 -2.14
N PRO A 37 -24.23 4.62 -3.38
CA PRO A 37 -23.12 4.65 -4.33
C PRO A 37 -21.84 5.30 -3.80
N VAL A 38 -21.95 6.41 -3.07
CA VAL A 38 -20.79 7.09 -2.43
C VAL A 38 -20.08 6.15 -1.44
N LEU A 39 -20.84 5.48 -0.56
CA LEU A 39 -20.30 4.51 0.40
C LEU A 39 -19.62 3.33 -0.31
N GLN A 40 -20.17 2.86 -1.43
CA GLN A 40 -19.54 1.81 -2.24
C GLN A 40 -18.20 2.26 -2.84
N GLN A 41 -18.12 3.48 -3.36
CA GLN A 41 -16.87 4.04 -3.88
C GLN A 41 -15.81 4.18 -2.77
N ILE A 42 -16.18 4.66 -1.59
CA ILE A 42 -15.28 4.75 -0.42
C ILE A 42 -14.77 3.35 -0.05
N ALA A 43 -15.66 2.35 0.02
CA ALA A 43 -15.26 0.98 0.32
C ALA A 43 -14.28 0.41 -0.73
N ALA A 44 -14.50 0.70 -2.01
CA ALA A 44 -13.60 0.30 -3.09
C ALA A 44 -12.23 0.98 -3.02
N ILE A 45 -12.18 2.28 -2.70
CA ILE A 45 -10.93 3.03 -2.49
C ILE A 45 -10.16 2.44 -1.31
N ARG A 46 -10.83 2.19 -0.18
CA ARG A 46 -10.21 1.53 0.99
C ARG A 46 -9.59 0.20 0.61
N GLY A 47 -10.29 -0.65 -0.14
CA GLY A 47 -9.76 -1.93 -0.62
C GLY A 47 -8.53 -1.76 -1.52
N ALA A 48 -8.56 -0.78 -2.43
CA ALA A 48 -7.43 -0.50 -3.32
C ALA A 48 -6.20 0.01 -2.56
N VAL A 49 -6.38 0.88 -1.57
CA VAL A 49 -5.31 1.39 -0.69
C VAL A 49 -4.72 0.25 0.14
N ASN A 50 -5.55 -0.62 0.73
CA ASN A 50 -5.07 -1.79 1.47
C ASN A 50 -4.23 -2.73 0.59
N GLY A 51 -4.67 -2.97 -0.65
CA GLY A 51 -3.90 -3.77 -1.60
C GLY A 51 -2.60 -3.13 -2.05
N LEU A 52 -2.54 -1.79 -2.15
CA LEU A 52 -1.29 -1.05 -2.40
C LEU A 52 -0.33 -1.19 -1.22
N MET A 53 -0.84 -1.00 0.00
CA MET A 53 -0.08 -1.10 1.24
C MET A 53 0.56 -2.49 1.39
N ALA A 54 -0.22 -3.55 1.22
CA ALA A 54 0.28 -4.93 1.29
C ALA A 54 1.43 -5.18 0.31
N GLY A 55 1.29 -4.73 -0.95
CA GLY A 55 2.34 -4.92 -1.96
C GLY A 55 3.62 -4.13 -1.67
N VAL A 56 3.52 -2.92 -1.11
CA VAL A 56 4.70 -2.12 -0.73
C VAL A 56 5.39 -2.72 0.49
N LEU A 57 4.62 -3.19 1.48
CA LEU A 57 5.15 -3.86 2.67
C LEU A 57 5.86 -5.17 2.30
N GLU A 58 5.25 -6.00 1.46
CA GLU A 58 5.86 -7.26 0.98
C GLU A 58 7.21 -7.00 0.30
N SER A 59 7.27 -6.02 -0.61
CA SER A 59 8.51 -5.64 -1.31
C SER A 59 9.58 -5.16 -0.32
N HIS A 60 9.20 -4.36 0.69
CA HIS A 60 10.13 -3.91 1.73
C HIS A 60 10.68 -5.05 2.59
N LEU A 61 9.81 -5.97 3.02
CA LEU A 61 10.20 -7.11 3.84
C LEU A 61 11.10 -8.09 3.06
N ARG A 62 10.75 -8.40 1.81
CA ARG A 62 11.55 -9.29 0.96
C ARG A 62 12.96 -8.74 0.77
N GLU A 63 13.11 -7.43 0.57
CA GLU A 63 14.44 -6.81 0.43
C GLU A 63 15.25 -6.91 1.72
N LYS A 64 14.68 -6.45 2.84
CA LYS A 64 15.38 -6.42 4.13
C LYS A 64 15.74 -7.79 4.68
N LEU A 65 14.93 -8.82 4.40
CA LEU A 65 15.11 -10.16 4.96
C LEU A 65 15.91 -11.11 4.06
N THR A 66 16.09 -10.80 2.77
CA THR A 66 16.82 -11.69 1.84
C THR A 66 18.33 -11.37 1.77
N ASN A 67 18.79 -10.26 2.36
CA ASN A 67 20.21 -9.91 2.42
C ASN A 67 20.97 -10.88 3.37
N THR A 68 21.59 -11.90 2.77
CA THR A 68 22.23 -13.04 3.48
C THR A 68 23.62 -12.71 4.03
N GLU A 69 24.16 -11.53 3.73
CA GLU A 69 25.50 -11.09 4.19
C GLU A 69 25.46 -10.24 5.48
N GLN A 70 24.31 -10.16 6.16
CA GLN A 70 24.16 -9.35 7.37
C GLN A 70 24.65 -10.08 8.62
N THR A 71 25.28 -9.36 9.55
CA THR A 71 25.60 -9.91 10.87
C THR A 71 24.32 -10.20 11.65
N PRO A 72 24.34 -11.11 12.65
CA PRO A 72 23.17 -11.44 13.45
C PRO A 72 22.49 -10.24 14.11
N GLU A 73 23.25 -9.20 14.46
CA GLU A 73 22.76 -7.97 15.07
C GLU A 73 21.95 -7.13 14.08
N VAL A 74 22.43 -6.99 12.84
CA VAL A 74 21.75 -6.25 11.76
C VAL A 74 20.48 -6.98 11.32
N GLN A 75 20.50 -8.30 11.33
CA GLN A 75 19.33 -9.10 11.01
C GLN A 75 18.24 -8.99 12.09
N LYS A 76 18.61 -9.00 13.37
CA LYS A 76 17.67 -8.74 14.48
C LYS A 76 17.01 -7.37 14.38
N ALA A 77 17.80 -6.30 14.13
CA ALA A 77 17.26 -4.96 13.98
C ALA A 77 16.25 -4.86 12.80
N SER A 78 16.58 -5.49 11.67
CA SER A 78 15.69 -5.52 10.49
C SER A 78 14.36 -6.23 10.76
N ILE A 79 14.37 -7.27 11.60
CA ILE A 79 13.14 -7.98 12.03
C ILE A 79 12.32 -7.11 12.99
N GLU A 80 12.96 -6.41 13.94
CA GLU A 80 12.26 -5.50 14.85
C GLU A 80 11.58 -4.34 14.10
N ASP A 81 12.25 -3.76 13.11
CA ASP A 81 11.70 -2.74 12.22
C ASP A 81 10.49 -3.27 11.45
N ALA A 82 10.60 -4.49 10.89
CA ALA A 82 9.51 -5.17 10.21
C ALA A 82 8.28 -5.38 11.11
N VAL A 83 8.51 -5.85 12.34
CA VAL A 83 7.45 -6.06 13.35
C VAL A 83 6.79 -4.74 13.74
N SER A 84 7.57 -3.66 13.90
CA SER A 84 7.07 -2.33 14.20
C SER A 84 6.15 -1.79 13.10
N LEU A 85 6.57 -1.93 11.84
CA LEU A 85 5.76 -1.56 10.68
C LEU A 85 4.45 -2.36 10.65
N ILE A 86 4.52 -3.68 10.77
CA ILE A 86 3.33 -4.55 10.79
C ILE A 86 2.38 -4.13 11.92
N ARG A 87 2.87 -3.86 13.14
CA ARG A 87 2.04 -3.40 14.27
C ARG A 87 1.40 -2.04 14.03
N THR A 88 2.05 -1.16 13.29
CA THR A 88 1.48 0.15 12.93
C THR A 88 0.32 0.02 11.94
N TYR A 89 0.41 -0.97 11.04
CA TYR A 89 -0.57 -1.16 9.96
C TYR A 89 -1.70 -2.16 10.26
N LEU A 90 -1.51 -3.07 11.23
CA LEU A 90 -2.54 -4.03 11.68
C LEU A 90 -3.35 -3.54 12.89
N ARG A 91 -3.39 -2.23 13.13
CA ARG A 91 -4.30 -1.63 14.14
C ARG A 91 -5.72 -1.53 13.63
#